data_AF-A0A9P8JM27-F1
#
_entry.id   AF-A0A9P8JM27-F1
#
_cell.length_a   1.000
_cell.length_b   1.000
_cell.length_c   1.000
_cell.angle_alpha   90.00
_cell.angle_beta   90.00
_cell.angle_gamma   90.00
#
_symmetry.space_group_name_H-M   'P 1'
#
loop_
_entity.id
_entity.type
_entity.pdbx_description
1 polymer ?
#
loop_
_entity_poly.entity_id
_entity_poly.type
_entity_poly.pdbx_seq_one_letter_code
_entity_poly.pdbx_strand_id
1 'polypeptide(L)'
;MSTLTELIVHTNFAHGPVHYATRELNDTPIGPGLVNRTMFRHLLPFDKITNPPFAHLHTLRLVDVGLRHCAESYGRLIDFTQIEALRIVKCSGADALFSLLCKSAYLPRRLRYLEFQHNDNSDNDALTAVDDFLCLVEGIGDLYIDLTNVKSMPNIDGIIKHGKTLDVLLVHASETSTDELVWVSDDFQRLCSSVTKLRQLSCAWPASNILRTSSPSWDSYQFSISSLPRLVTLHISTFPSCKANLEKPIYTELLRWQSSKLFLHTPFTTSCLKLITFGVSDKITSRQDSNNQLIFLRSTLINADGKEETTAVPVGWALRQYIEPRSDVLDFELTRRPNMPIRDYASYMDEDEDDDMV
;
A
#
# COMPACT_ATOMS: atom_id res chain seq x y z
N MET A 1 -11.53 -15.22 32.69
CA MET A 1 -11.63 -15.74 31.31
C MET A 1 -10.97 -14.73 30.40
N SER A 2 -9.99 -15.14 29.60
CA SER A 2 -9.35 -14.26 28.62
C SER A 2 -10.31 -14.00 27.45
N THR A 3 -10.69 -12.75 27.24
CA THR A 3 -11.49 -12.32 26.08
C THR A 3 -10.60 -12.23 24.85
N LEU A 4 -11.05 -12.77 23.71
CA LEU A 4 -10.33 -12.66 22.44
C LEU A 4 -10.43 -11.23 21.91
N THR A 5 -9.30 -10.54 21.77
CA THR A 5 -9.22 -9.14 21.29
C THR A 5 -8.56 -9.01 19.92
N GLU A 6 -7.83 -10.04 19.47
CA GLU A 6 -7.17 -10.10 18.17
C GLU A 6 -7.38 -11.48 17.54
N LEU A 7 -7.69 -11.50 16.23
CA LEU A 7 -7.85 -12.71 15.43
C LEU A 7 -7.08 -12.55 14.13
N ILE A 8 -6.16 -13.50 13.90
CA ILE A 8 -5.41 -13.61 12.66
C ILE A 8 -5.74 -14.96 12.05
N VAL A 9 -6.28 -14.95 10.83
CA VAL A 9 -6.53 -16.15 10.03
C VAL A 9 -5.70 -16.05 8.77
N HIS A 10 -4.76 -16.98 8.60
CA HIS A 10 -3.90 -17.06 7.43
C HIS A 10 -3.95 -18.47 6.87
N THR A 11 -4.41 -18.60 5.63
CA THR A 11 -4.59 -19.88 4.96
C THR A 11 -3.65 -20.03 3.77
N ASN A 12 -2.58 -20.81 3.93
CA ASN A 12 -1.67 -21.15 2.84
C ASN A 12 -1.77 -22.64 2.51
N PHE A 13 -2.62 -22.98 1.55
CA PHE A 13 -2.84 -24.36 1.08
C PHE A 13 -2.17 -24.65 -0.27
N ALA A 14 -1.51 -23.66 -0.89
CA ALA A 14 -0.93 -23.78 -2.23
C ALA A 14 0.35 -24.63 -2.27
N HIS A 15 1.12 -24.66 -1.18
CA HIS A 15 2.42 -25.34 -1.11
C HIS A 15 2.40 -26.65 -0.30
N GLY A 16 1.22 -27.17 0.03
CA GLY A 16 1.07 -28.40 0.80
C GLY A 16 1.19 -29.68 -0.04
N PRO A 17 1.51 -30.84 0.59
CA PRO A 17 1.55 -32.13 -0.09
C PRO A 17 0.15 -32.63 -0.52
N VAL A 18 -0.91 -32.01 0.01
CA VAL A 18 -2.31 -32.32 -0.30
C VAL A 18 -2.94 -31.08 -0.92
N HIS A 19 -3.41 -31.21 -2.15
CA HIS A 19 -4.17 -30.16 -2.83
C HIS A 19 -5.65 -30.31 -2.51
N TYR A 20 -6.17 -29.43 -1.67
CA TYR A 20 -7.61 -29.30 -1.44
C TYR A 20 -8.24 -28.44 -2.52
N ALA A 21 -9.43 -28.83 -3.00
CA ALA A 21 -10.18 -27.97 -3.91
C ALA A 21 -10.63 -26.69 -3.18
N THR A 22 -10.44 -25.53 -3.81
CA THR A 22 -10.80 -24.21 -3.24
C THR A 22 -12.25 -24.13 -2.76
N ARG A 23 -13.15 -24.85 -3.43
CA ARG A 23 -14.57 -24.93 -3.07
C ARG A 23 -14.81 -25.64 -1.73
N GLU A 24 -13.99 -26.63 -1.37
CA GLU A 24 -14.14 -27.37 -0.11
C GLU A 24 -13.58 -26.60 1.08
N LEU A 25 -12.51 -25.83 0.83
CA LEU A 25 -11.86 -25.00 1.85
C LEU A 25 -12.76 -23.86 2.31
N ASN A 26 -13.40 -23.19 1.34
CA ASN A 26 -14.17 -21.96 1.56
C ASN A 26 -15.65 -22.22 1.82
N ASP A 27 -16.29 -21.24 2.45
CA ASP A 27 -17.74 -21.27 2.68
C ASP A 27 -18.52 -21.31 1.36
N THR A 28 -19.71 -21.89 1.41
CA THR A 28 -20.63 -21.99 0.28
C THR A 28 -22.01 -21.46 0.69
N PRO A 29 -22.94 -21.21 -0.25
CA PRO A 29 -24.30 -20.80 0.10
C PRO A 29 -25.05 -21.77 1.02
N ILE A 30 -24.60 -23.02 1.11
CA ILE A 30 -25.27 -24.12 1.83
C ILE A 30 -24.63 -24.35 3.21
N GLY A 31 -23.49 -23.75 3.51
CA GLY A 31 -22.85 -23.87 4.82
C GLY A 31 -21.35 -23.59 4.84
N PRO A 32 -20.73 -23.68 6.04
CA PRO A 32 -19.33 -23.34 6.24
C PRO A 32 -18.39 -24.36 5.60
N GLY A 33 -17.31 -23.85 5.01
CA GLY A 33 -16.23 -24.63 4.39
C GLY A 33 -15.34 -25.29 5.43
N LEU A 34 -14.39 -26.10 4.97
CA LEU A 34 -13.49 -26.85 5.84
C LEU A 34 -12.73 -25.96 6.82
N VAL A 35 -12.27 -24.77 6.39
CA VAL A 35 -11.51 -23.83 7.23
C VAL A 35 -12.35 -23.41 8.44
N ASN A 36 -13.49 -22.76 8.18
CA ASN A 36 -14.37 -22.23 9.23
C ASN A 36 -15.01 -23.34 10.07
N ARG A 37 -15.40 -24.46 9.44
CA ARG A 37 -15.96 -25.63 10.15
C ARG A 37 -14.96 -26.25 11.11
N THR A 38 -13.66 -26.21 10.78
CA THR A 38 -12.61 -26.77 11.64
C THR A 38 -12.25 -25.80 12.76
N MET A 39 -12.01 -24.52 12.44
CA MET A 39 -11.64 -23.50 13.43
C MET A 39 -12.74 -23.25 14.46
N PHE A 40 -13.98 -23.12 14.01
CA PHE A 40 -15.12 -22.73 14.86
C PHE A 40 -16.08 -23.89 15.08
N ARG A 41 -15.58 -25.13 15.05
CA ARG A 41 -16.39 -26.36 15.17
C ARG A 41 -17.33 -26.36 16.37
N HIS A 42 -16.87 -25.81 17.50
CA HIS A 42 -17.61 -25.75 18.76
C HIS A 42 -18.75 -24.71 18.76
N LEU A 43 -18.79 -23.84 17.76
CA LEU A 43 -19.83 -22.82 17.56
C LEU A 43 -20.86 -23.25 16.51
N LEU A 44 -20.75 -24.46 15.97
CA LEU A 44 -21.69 -24.96 14.97
C LEU A 44 -23.02 -25.39 15.61
N PRO A 45 -24.15 -25.17 14.91
CA PRO A 45 -24.25 -24.52 13.61
C PRO A 45 -24.31 -22.98 13.74
N PHE A 46 -23.71 -22.24 12.80
CA PHE A 46 -23.58 -20.77 12.90
C PHE A 46 -24.91 -20.03 12.81
N ASP A 47 -25.92 -20.60 12.14
CA ASP A 47 -27.26 -20.04 12.01
C ASP A 47 -27.98 -19.85 13.36
N LYS A 48 -27.60 -20.62 14.37
CA LYS A 48 -28.12 -20.50 15.75
C LYS A 48 -27.42 -19.43 16.58
N ILE A 49 -26.36 -18.81 16.06
CA ILE A 49 -25.66 -17.72 16.74
C ILE A 49 -26.49 -16.45 16.58
N THR A 50 -27.03 -15.98 17.69
CA THR A 50 -27.79 -14.72 17.78
C THR A 50 -26.97 -13.56 18.30
N ASN A 51 -25.93 -13.84 19.11
CA ASN A 51 -24.98 -12.87 19.63
C ASN A 51 -23.57 -13.25 19.18
N PRO A 52 -22.80 -12.33 18.57
CA PRO A 52 -21.45 -12.63 18.14
C PRO A 52 -20.55 -13.09 19.30
N PRO A 53 -19.95 -14.29 19.24
CA PRO A 53 -19.06 -14.79 20.28
C PRO A 53 -17.79 -13.96 20.42
N PHE A 54 -17.38 -13.23 19.36
CA PHE A 54 -16.20 -12.38 19.36
C PHE A 54 -16.55 -10.89 19.50
N ALA A 55 -17.43 -10.56 20.44
CA ALA A 55 -17.89 -9.18 20.67
C ALA A 55 -16.79 -8.20 21.17
N HIS A 56 -15.67 -8.71 21.69
CA HIS A 56 -14.53 -7.92 22.16
C HIS A 56 -13.35 -7.89 21.17
N LEU A 57 -13.58 -8.36 19.94
CA LEU A 57 -12.56 -8.37 18.91
C LEU A 57 -12.33 -6.94 18.41
N HIS A 58 -11.09 -6.47 18.47
CA HIS A 58 -10.70 -5.14 17.99
C HIS A 58 -9.81 -5.20 16.76
N THR A 59 -9.04 -6.27 16.60
CA THR A 59 -8.12 -6.46 15.48
C THR A 59 -8.48 -7.73 14.72
N LEU A 60 -8.73 -7.58 13.42
CA LEU A 60 -8.98 -8.70 12.51
C LEU A 60 -8.00 -8.65 11.34
N ARG A 61 -7.27 -9.75 11.13
CA ARG A 61 -6.42 -9.95 9.96
C ARG A 61 -6.79 -11.24 9.24
N LEU A 62 -7.17 -11.12 7.98
CA LEU A 62 -7.50 -12.23 7.10
C LEU A 62 -6.50 -12.24 5.94
N VAL A 63 -5.83 -13.38 5.73
CA VAL A 63 -4.81 -13.56 4.69
C VAL A 63 -5.11 -14.83 3.89
N ASP A 64 -5.29 -14.69 2.58
CA ASP A 64 -5.59 -15.78 1.64
C ASP A 64 -6.89 -16.56 1.96
N VAL A 65 -7.82 -15.94 2.69
CA VAL A 65 -9.13 -16.52 3.07
C VAL A 65 -10.19 -16.20 2.00
N GLY A 66 -11.03 -17.18 1.62
CA GLY A 66 -12.18 -16.91 0.75
C GLY A 66 -13.36 -16.27 1.51
N LEU A 67 -13.79 -15.09 1.05
CA LEU A 67 -14.77 -14.22 1.71
C LEU A 67 -16.11 -14.09 0.97
N ARG A 68 -16.28 -14.72 -0.20
CA ARG A 68 -17.49 -14.64 -1.02
C ARG A 68 -18.80 -14.93 -0.26
N HIS A 69 -18.73 -15.77 0.77
CA HIS A 69 -19.88 -16.14 1.62
C HIS A 69 -19.67 -15.78 3.10
N CYS A 70 -18.84 -14.77 3.39
CA CYS A 70 -18.46 -14.38 4.76
C CYS A 70 -19.63 -13.91 5.65
N ALA A 71 -20.76 -13.51 5.08
CA ALA A 71 -21.92 -13.04 5.84
C ALA A 71 -22.49 -14.12 6.78
N GLU A 72 -22.47 -15.39 6.35
CA GLU A 72 -23.02 -16.50 7.15
C GLU A 72 -22.02 -17.07 8.17
N SER A 73 -20.74 -16.70 8.06
CA SER A 73 -19.68 -17.09 8.99
C SER A 73 -19.21 -15.88 9.79
N TYR A 74 -18.27 -15.11 9.27
CA TYR A 74 -17.68 -13.95 9.94
C TYR A 74 -18.73 -12.93 10.38
N GLY A 75 -19.77 -12.70 9.57
CA GLY A 75 -20.89 -11.81 9.94
C GLY A 75 -21.64 -12.24 11.20
N ARG A 76 -21.70 -13.54 11.50
CA ARG A 76 -22.34 -14.06 12.72
C ARG A 76 -21.37 -14.19 13.89
N LEU A 77 -20.09 -14.40 13.58
CA LEU A 77 -19.05 -14.67 14.57
C LEU A 77 -18.48 -13.38 15.19
N ILE A 78 -18.41 -12.30 14.40
CA ILE A 78 -17.69 -11.07 14.74
C ILE A 78 -18.65 -9.90 14.87
N ASP A 79 -18.51 -9.12 15.95
CA ASP A 79 -19.12 -7.80 16.04
C ASP A 79 -18.20 -6.77 15.35
N PHE A 80 -18.44 -6.53 14.07
CA PHE A 80 -17.65 -5.58 13.28
C PHE A 80 -17.75 -4.14 13.75
N THR A 81 -18.76 -3.78 14.55
CA THR A 81 -18.93 -2.41 15.06
C THR A 81 -17.80 -1.99 16.02
N GLN A 82 -17.14 -2.97 16.65
CA GLN A 82 -16.05 -2.78 17.61
C GLN A 82 -14.64 -2.86 17.01
N ILE A 83 -14.54 -3.19 15.72
CA ILE A 83 -13.25 -3.35 15.05
C ILE A 83 -12.55 -1.99 14.93
N GLU A 84 -11.30 -1.96 15.40
CA GLU A 84 -10.40 -0.81 15.32
C GLU A 84 -9.35 -0.98 14.22
N ALA A 85 -8.94 -2.22 13.93
CA ALA A 85 -7.98 -2.54 12.88
C ALA A 85 -8.47 -3.71 12.01
N LEU A 86 -8.59 -3.45 10.71
CA LEU A 86 -9.02 -4.42 9.71
C LEU A 86 -7.93 -4.59 8.65
N ARG A 87 -7.45 -5.83 8.48
CA ARG A 87 -6.46 -6.20 7.45
C ARG A 87 -7.01 -7.32 6.58
N ILE A 88 -7.17 -7.05 5.30
CA ILE A 88 -7.65 -8.01 4.30
C ILE A 88 -6.58 -8.13 3.22
N VAL A 89 -5.94 -9.29 3.15
CA VAL A 89 -4.78 -9.52 2.26
C VAL A 89 -5.04 -10.73 1.39
N LYS A 90 -5.10 -10.52 0.07
CA LYS A 90 -5.26 -11.58 -0.95
C LYS A 90 -6.49 -12.46 -0.72
N CYS A 91 -7.55 -11.89 -0.17
CA CYS A 91 -8.78 -12.62 0.12
C CYS A 91 -9.73 -12.59 -1.09
N SER A 92 -9.99 -13.75 -1.71
CA SER A 92 -10.97 -13.82 -2.81
C SER A 92 -12.39 -13.51 -2.35
N GLY A 93 -13.14 -12.75 -3.14
CA GLY A 93 -14.50 -12.30 -2.77
C GLY A 93 -14.55 -11.27 -1.63
N ALA A 94 -13.50 -10.44 -1.47
CA ALA A 94 -13.45 -9.39 -0.44
C ALA A 94 -14.52 -8.30 -0.62
N ASP A 95 -15.00 -8.08 -1.84
CA ASP A 95 -16.14 -7.23 -2.17
C ASP A 95 -17.40 -7.59 -1.35
N ALA A 96 -17.64 -8.89 -1.13
CA ALA A 96 -18.77 -9.36 -0.34
C ALA A 96 -18.63 -8.99 1.15
N LEU A 97 -17.40 -8.98 1.68
CA LEU A 97 -17.14 -8.51 3.04
C LEU A 97 -17.38 -7.01 3.15
N PHE A 98 -16.82 -6.19 2.26
CA PHE A 98 -17.06 -4.75 2.29
C PHE A 98 -18.55 -4.41 2.11
N SER A 99 -19.25 -5.10 1.21
CA SER A 99 -20.71 -4.98 1.05
C SER A 99 -21.49 -5.31 2.33
N LEU A 100 -21.02 -6.29 3.11
CA LEU A 100 -21.59 -6.59 4.43
C LEU A 100 -21.32 -5.46 5.43
N LEU A 101 -20.07 -4.98 5.47
CA LEU A 101 -19.64 -3.90 6.37
C LEU A 101 -20.33 -2.57 6.09
N CYS A 102 -20.76 -2.32 4.85
CA CYS A 102 -21.56 -1.14 4.50
C CYS A 102 -22.96 -1.14 5.13
N LYS A 103 -23.46 -2.28 5.64
CA LYS A 103 -24.76 -2.35 6.33
C LYS A 103 -24.64 -1.79 7.75
N SER A 104 -25.62 -0.99 8.17
CA SER A 104 -25.61 -0.29 9.46
C SER A 104 -25.40 -1.19 10.70
N ALA A 105 -25.82 -2.45 10.63
CA ALA A 105 -25.64 -3.44 11.69
C ALA A 105 -24.17 -3.91 11.85
N TYR A 106 -23.35 -3.81 10.79
CA TYR A 106 -21.97 -4.28 10.75
C TYR A 106 -20.95 -3.15 10.56
N LEU A 107 -21.40 -1.93 10.27
CA LEU A 107 -20.53 -0.80 9.98
C LEU A 107 -19.57 -0.51 11.15
N PRO A 108 -18.24 -0.64 10.94
CA PRO A 108 -17.25 -0.34 11.95
C PRO A 108 -17.32 1.11 12.40
N ARG A 109 -17.45 1.34 13.71
CA ARG A 109 -17.57 2.70 14.29
C ARG A 109 -16.29 3.21 14.93
N ARG A 110 -15.28 2.34 15.03
CA ARG A 110 -14.01 2.62 15.72
C ARG A 110 -12.79 2.33 14.84
N LEU A 111 -13.00 2.11 13.55
CA LEU A 111 -11.95 1.74 12.61
C LEU A 111 -10.94 2.89 12.48
N ARG A 112 -9.67 2.61 12.83
CA ARG A 112 -8.55 3.55 12.71
C ARG A 112 -7.50 3.05 11.73
N TYR A 113 -7.43 1.73 11.52
CA TYR A 113 -6.45 1.10 10.65
C TYR A 113 -7.16 0.24 9.62
N LEU A 114 -6.93 0.52 8.33
CA LEU A 114 -7.42 -0.29 7.22
C LEU A 114 -6.26 -0.67 6.30
N GLU A 115 -6.07 -1.97 6.10
CA GLU A 115 -5.17 -2.52 5.10
C GLU A 115 -5.97 -3.41 4.15
N PHE A 116 -5.88 -3.11 2.86
CA PHE A 116 -6.52 -3.87 1.81
C PHE A 116 -5.53 -4.12 0.67
N GLN A 117 -5.08 -5.37 0.57
CA GLN A 117 -4.29 -5.86 -0.56
C GLN A 117 -5.11 -6.87 -1.35
N HIS A 118 -5.34 -6.62 -2.64
CA HIS A 118 -6.25 -7.47 -3.43
C HIS A 118 -5.90 -7.54 -4.91
N ASN A 119 -6.10 -8.71 -5.51
CA ASN A 119 -5.73 -8.99 -6.90
C ASN A 119 -6.86 -9.56 -7.78
N ASP A 120 -7.94 -10.05 -7.17
CA ASP A 120 -9.12 -10.61 -7.85
C ASP A 120 -10.14 -9.50 -8.12
N ASN A 121 -9.81 -8.59 -9.05
CA ASN A 121 -10.57 -7.34 -9.24
C ASN A 121 -10.81 -6.94 -10.71
N SER A 122 -10.85 -7.90 -11.63
CA SER A 122 -10.99 -7.64 -13.08
C SER A 122 -12.21 -6.78 -13.46
N ASP A 123 -13.27 -6.88 -12.66
CA ASP A 123 -14.54 -6.17 -12.86
C ASP A 123 -14.64 -4.88 -12.00
N ASN A 124 -13.58 -4.51 -11.28
CA ASN A 124 -13.56 -3.40 -10.31
C ASN A 124 -14.57 -3.53 -9.14
N ASP A 125 -15.16 -4.71 -8.91
CA ASP A 125 -16.12 -4.91 -7.82
C ASP A 125 -15.52 -4.61 -6.45
N ALA A 126 -14.30 -5.08 -6.20
CA ALA A 126 -13.62 -4.86 -4.93
C ALA A 126 -13.14 -3.41 -4.77
N LEU A 127 -12.82 -2.72 -5.88
CA LEU A 127 -12.50 -1.30 -5.88
C LEU A 127 -13.75 -0.47 -5.52
N THR A 128 -14.86 -0.75 -6.18
CA THR A 128 -16.15 -0.08 -5.92
C THR A 128 -16.59 -0.30 -4.47
N ALA A 129 -16.48 -1.54 -3.98
CA ALA A 129 -16.87 -1.87 -2.62
C ALA A 129 -16.01 -1.16 -1.57
N VAL A 130 -14.70 -1.00 -1.79
CA VAL A 130 -13.85 -0.25 -0.85
C VAL A 130 -14.10 1.26 -0.92
N ASP A 131 -14.36 1.81 -2.11
CA ASP A 131 -14.71 3.23 -2.25
C ASP A 131 -16.03 3.55 -1.54
N ASP A 132 -17.06 2.73 -1.74
CA ASP A 132 -18.35 2.84 -1.03
C ASP A 132 -18.17 2.73 0.49
N PHE A 133 -17.32 1.80 0.94
CA PHE A 133 -17.02 1.62 2.34
C PHE A 133 -16.34 2.84 2.97
N LEU A 134 -15.33 3.41 2.30
CA LEU A 134 -14.63 4.63 2.75
C LEU A 134 -15.57 5.84 2.83
N CYS A 135 -16.59 5.90 1.97
CA CYS A 135 -17.61 6.93 2.05
C CYS A 135 -18.48 6.83 3.32
N LEU A 136 -18.59 5.65 3.93
CA LEU A 136 -19.43 5.40 5.11
C LEU A 136 -18.66 5.49 6.42
N VAL A 137 -17.45 4.94 6.50
CA VAL A 137 -16.65 5.00 7.72
C VAL A 137 -16.02 6.37 7.94
N GLU A 138 -15.55 6.63 9.16
CA GLU A 138 -14.90 7.88 9.55
C GLU A 138 -13.74 7.61 10.51
N GLY A 139 -12.78 8.53 10.57
CA GLY A 139 -11.73 8.49 11.58
C GLY A 139 -10.53 7.57 11.30
N ILE A 140 -10.41 7.02 10.08
CA ILE A 140 -9.21 6.26 9.67
C ILE A 140 -7.96 7.13 9.81
N GLY A 141 -6.97 6.60 10.52
CA GLY A 141 -5.64 7.20 10.68
C GLY A 141 -4.61 6.58 9.74
N ASP A 142 -4.68 5.26 9.55
CA ASP A 142 -3.73 4.51 8.74
C ASP A 142 -4.48 3.78 7.63
N LEU A 143 -4.22 4.16 6.37
CA LEU A 143 -4.88 3.60 5.20
C LEU A 143 -3.85 3.03 4.22
N TYR A 144 -3.93 1.72 3.98
CA TYR A 144 -3.10 0.99 3.03
C TYR A 144 -4.01 0.31 2.01
N ILE A 145 -3.91 0.72 0.75
CA ILE A 145 -4.65 0.15 -0.38
C ILE A 145 -3.64 -0.24 -1.45
N ASP A 146 -3.56 -1.53 -1.77
CA ASP A 146 -2.76 -2.07 -2.87
C ASP A 146 -3.65 -2.98 -3.73
N LEU A 147 -4.04 -2.49 -4.90
CA LEU A 147 -4.96 -3.17 -5.80
C LEU A 147 -4.29 -3.48 -7.14
N THR A 148 -4.39 -4.72 -7.58
CA THR A 148 -3.95 -5.11 -8.92
C THR A 148 -5.14 -5.53 -9.78
N ASN A 149 -4.99 -5.45 -11.10
CA ASN A 149 -6.03 -5.73 -12.10
C ASN A 149 -7.23 -4.77 -12.02
N VAL A 150 -6.96 -3.48 -11.79
CA VAL A 150 -7.99 -2.42 -11.72
C VAL A 150 -7.85 -1.39 -12.83
N LYS A 151 -8.98 -0.79 -13.23
CA LYS A 151 -9.02 0.15 -14.36
C LYS A 151 -8.88 1.62 -13.96
N SER A 152 -8.95 1.92 -12.67
CA SER A 152 -8.88 3.30 -12.15
C SER A 152 -8.28 3.33 -10.74
N MET A 153 -7.79 4.51 -10.34
CA MET A 153 -7.37 4.75 -8.96
C MET A 153 -8.57 4.77 -8.00
N PRO A 154 -8.37 4.45 -6.70
CA PRO A 154 -9.36 4.70 -5.66
C PRO A 154 -9.82 6.15 -5.63
N ASN A 155 -11.10 6.34 -5.28
CA ASN A 155 -11.72 7.65 -5.28
C ASN A 155 -11.12 8.54 -4.19
N ILE A 156 -10.63 9.71 -4.60
CA ILE A 156 -9.99 10.67 -3.71
C ILE A 156 -10.95 11.23 -2.64
N ASP A 157 -12.24 11.34 -2.93
CA ASP A 157 -13.24 11.89 -2.02
C ASP A 157 -13.39 11.04 -0.75
N GLY A 158 -13.40 9.71 -0.91
CA GLY A 158 -13.43 8.77 0.21
C GLY A 158 -12.20 8.92 1.10
N ILE A 159 -11.03 9.12 0.51
CA ILE A 159 -9.77 9.32 1.25
C ILE A 159 -9.76 10.68 1.96
N ILE A 160 -10.15 11.76 1.26
CA ILE A 160 -10.17 13.14 1.79
C ILE A 160 -11.09 13.27 3.01
N LYS A 161 -12.18 12.50 3.07
CA LYS A 161 -13.07 12.42 4.24
C LYS A 161 -12.31 12.17 5.55
N HIS A 162 -11.22 11.41 5.47
CA HIS A 162 -10.37 11.07 6.62
C HIS A 162 -9.25 12.08 6.89
N GLY A 163 -9.16 13.19 6.16
CA GLY A 163 -8.02 14.12 6.21
C GLY A 163 -7.72 14.73 7.59
N LYS A 164 -8.68 14.73 8.51
CA LYS A 164 -8.50 15.18 9.90
C LYS A 164 -7.84 14.16 10.82
N THR A 165 -7.80 12.88 10.44
CA THR A 165 -7.26 11.76 11.23
C THR A 165 -6.12 11.06 10.52
N LEU A 166 -6.09 11.08 9.19
CA LEU A 166 -5.12 10.38 8.35
C LEU A 166 -3.69 10.84 8.64
N ASP A 167 -2.86 9.92 9.15
CA ASP A 167 -1.43 10.08 9.46
C ASP A 167 -0.58 9.34 8.42
N VAL A 168 -1.06 8.17 7.97
CA VAL A 168 -0.39 7.33 6.98
C VAL A 168 -1.33 7.00 5.82
N LEU A 169 -0.86 7.24 4.60
CA LEU A 169 -1.56 6.91 3.37
C LEU A 169 -0.63 6.18 2.41
N LEU A 170 -1.01 4.96 2.05
CA LEU A 170 -0.39 4.18 0.98
C LEU A 170 -1.49 3.76 0.02
N VAL A 171 -1.39 4.21 -1.23
CA VAL A 171 -2.38 3.87 -2.27
C VAL A 171 -1.66 3.54 -3.56
N HIS A 172 -1.82 2.29 -3.97
CA HIS A 172 -1.32 1.78 -5.24
C HIS A 172 -2.43 1.01 -5.93
N ALA A 173 -2.57 1.28 -7.23
CA ALA A 173 -3.51 0.61 -8.10
C ALA A 173 -2.81 0.34 -9.43
N SER A 174 -3.03 -0.83 -10.02
CA SER A 174 -2.42 -1.17 -11.31
C SER A 174 -3.38 -1.94 -12.20
N GLU A 175 -3.36 -1.65 -13.50
CA GLU A 175 -4.14 -2.39 -14.50
C GLU A 175 -3.46 -3.73 -14.83
N THR A 176 -2.13 -3.70 -14.89
CA THR A 176 -1.26 -4.88 -15.10
C THR A 176 -0.26 -4.98 -13.94
N SER A 177 0.62 -5.99 -13.96
CA SER A 177 1.71 -6.10 -12.97
C SER A 177 2.76 -4.99 -13.08
N THR A 178 2.83 -4.29 -14.22
CA THR A 178 3.84 -3.28 -14.54
C THR A 178 3.29 -1.86 -14.58
N ASP A 179 2.04 -1.68 -15.01
CA ASP A 179 1.44 -0.38 -15.27
C ASP A 179 0.66 0.13 -14.07
N GLU A 180 1.34 0.95 -13.26
CA GLU A 180 0.73 1.61 -12.13
C GLU A 180 -0.09 2.82 -12.56
N LEU A 181 -1.31 2.90 -12.04
CA LEU A 181 -2.19 4.02 -12.23
C LEU A 181 -1.74 5.19 -11.35
N VAL A 182 -2.03 6.39 -11.83
CA VAL A 182 -1.67 7.64 -11.17
C VAL A 182 -2.93 8.49 -11.09
N TRP A 183 -3.15 9.18 -9.96
CA TRP A 183 -4.22 10.18 -9.91
C TRP A 183 -3.97 11.29 -10.92
N VAL A 184 -5.05 11.91 -11.38
CA VAL A 184 -4.93 13.16 -12.14
C VAL A 184 -4.43 14.27 -11.22
N SER A 185 -3.72 15.24 -11.79
CA SER A 185 -3.09 16.34 -11.05
C SER A 185 -4.05 17.07 -10.11
N ASP A 186 -5.27 17.34 -10.55
CA ASP A 186 -6.28 18.07 -9.77
C ASP A 186 -6.71 17.28 -8.52
N ASP A 187 -6.88 15.96 -8.64
CA ASP A 187 -7.24 15.09 -7.52
C ASP A 187 -6.10 15.01 -6.51
N PHE A 188 -4.87 14.87 -6.98
CA PHE A 188 -3.70 14.83 -6.10
C PHE A 188 -3.48 16.16 -5.36
N GLN A 189 -3.70 17.29 -6.04
CA GLN A 189 -3.65 18.61 -5.41
C GLN A 189 -4.74 18.77 -4.34
N ARG A 190 -5.97 18.33 -4.63
CA ARG A 190 -7.07 18.32 -3.65
C ARG A 190 -6.76 17.44 -2.44
N LEU A 191 -6.16 16.28 -2.66
CA LEU A 191 -5.71 15.39 -1.57
C LEU A 191 -4.70 16.12 -0.68
N CYS A 192 -3.64 16.66 -1.27
CA CYS A 192 -2.57 17.32 -0.52
C CYS A 192 -3.07 18.53 0.27
N SER A 193 -3.99 19.30 -0.31
CA SER A 193 -4.57 20.48 0.37
C SER A 193 -5.58 20.12 1.48
N SER A 194 -6.22 18.95 1.41
CA SER A 194 -7.25 18.54 2.37
C SER A 194 -6.72 17.70 3.53
N VAL A 195 -5.66 16.91 3.29
CA VAL A 195 -5.11 15.93 4.25
C VAL A 195 -3.85 16.49 4.96
N THR A 196 -4.00 17.63 5.61
CA THR A 196 -2.87 18.39 6.19
C THR A 196 -2.16 17.72 7.36
N LYS A 197 -2.75 16.68 7.96
CA LYS A 197 -2.12 15.91 9.05
C LYS A 197 -1.19 14.80 8.57
N LEU A 198 -1.21 14.48 7.27
CA LEU A 198 -0.49 13.37 6.70
C LEU A 198 1.01 13.46 6.99
N ARG A 199 1.58 12.40 7.53
CA ARG A 199 3.00 12.26 7.84
C ARG A 199 3.72 11.32 6.89
N GLN A 200 3.02 10.35 6.30
CA GLN A 200 3.62 9.42 5.36
C GLN A 200 2.68 9.25 4.16
N LEU A 201 3.23 9.44 2.96
CA LEU A 201 2.52 9.28 1.70
C LEU A 201 3.28 8.28 0.83
N SER A 202 2.60 7.25 0.35
CA SER A 202 3.09 6.33 -0.68
C SER A 202 2.11 6.27 -1.84
N CYS A 203 2.54 6.65 -3.03
CA CYS A 203 1.74 6.55 -4.24
C CYS A 203 2.60 6.59 -5.51
N ALA A 204 2.00 6.20 -6.63
CA ALA A 204 2.55 6.42 -7.95
C ALA A 204 2.71 7.92 -8.25
N TRP A 205 3.77 8.28 -8.97
CA TRP A 205 3.90 9.61 -9.57
C TRP A 205 3.81 9.55 -11.10
N PRO A 206 3.38 10.65 -11.76
CA PRO A 206 3.25 10.71 -13.21
C PRO A 206 4.55 10.37 -13.92
N ALA A 207 4.45 9.84 -15.13
CA ALA A 207 5.61 9.57 -15.96
C ALA A 207 6.44 10.85 -16.17
N SER A 208 7.74 10.73 -15.88
CA SER A 208 8.73 11.78 -16.08
C SER A 208 9.99 11.18 -16.72
N ASN A 209 10.86 12.02 -17.26
CA ASN A 209 12.14 11.61 -17.80
C ASN A 209 13.26 12.33 -17.04
N ILE A 210 14.18 11.55 -16.47
CA ILE A 210 15.19 12.08 -15.55
C ILE A 210 16.22 13.00 -16.23
N LEU A 211 16.40 12.87 -17.55
CA LEU A 211 17.36 13.63 -18.35
C LEU A 211 16.74 14.87 -19.00
N ARG A 212 15.42 15.05 -18.91
CA ARG A 212 14.70 16.17 -19.53
C ARG A 212 14.09 17.05 -18.45
N THR A 213 13.57 18.20 -18.88
CA THR A 213 12.69 19.00 -18.03
C THR A 213 11.49 18.17 -17.60
N SER A 214 11.09 18.32 -16.34
CA SER A 214 9.92 17.66 -15.76
C SER A 214 8.67 17.93 -16.59
N SER A 215 7.76 16.95 -16.61
CA SER A 215 6.45 17.11 -17.23
C SER A 215 5.56 18.04 -16.37
N PRO A 216 4.57 18.73 -16.96
CA PRO A 216 3.65 19.58 -16.19
C PRO A 216 2.89 18.83 -15.08
N SER A 217 2.57 17.55 -15.31
CA SER A 217 1.94 16.69 -14.30
C SER A 217 2.88 16.37 -13.14
N TRP A 218 4.15 16.09 -13.43
CA TRP A 218 5.18 15.94 -12.40
C TRP A 218 5.35 17.20 -11.56
N ASP A 219 5.44 18.35 -12.22
CA ASP A 219 5.59 19.63 -11.54
C ASP A 219 4.38 19.93 -10.65
N SER A 220 3.16 19.64 -11.12
CA SER A 220 1.94 19.76 -10.31
C SER A 220 1.98 18.90 -9.05
N TYR A 221 2.46 17.65 -9.14
CA TYR A 221 2.68 16.78 -7.97
C TYR A 221 3.69 17.39 -7.00
N GLN A 222 4.84 17.83 -7.53
CA GLN A 222 5.89 18.48 -6.76
C GLN A 222 5.41 19.75 -6.04
N PHE A 223 4.55 20.56 -6.66
CA PHE A 223 3.97 21.72 -5.97
C PHE A 223 2.92 21.31 -4.95
N SER A 224 2.12 20.29 -5.23
CA SER A 224 1.03 19.84 -4.34
C SER A 224 1.55 19.35 -2.99
N ILE A 225 2.67 18.60 -2.96
CA ILE A 225 3.25 18.11 -1.71
C ILE A 225 3.71 19.21 -0.75
N SER A 226 3.94 20.44 -1.24
CA SER A 226 4.25 21.59 -0.38
C SER A 226 3.08 21.98 0.55
N SER A 227 1.87 21.53 0.22
CA SER A 227 0.66 21.72 1.05
C SER A 227 0.55 20.71 2.20
N LEU A 228 1.51 19.79 2.35
CA LEU A 228 1.54 18.78 3.41
C LEU A 228 2.60 19.15 4.46
N PRO A 229 2.25 19.96 5.48
CA PRO A 229 3.23 20.51 6.39
C PRO A 229 3.84 19.48 7.35
N ARG A 230 3.13 18.38 7.60
CA ARG A 230 3.56 17.33 8.53
C ARG A 230 4.21 16.14 7.81
N LEU A 231 4.28 16.15 6.49
CA LEU A 231 4.85 15.06 5.71
C LEU A 231 6.30 14.83 6.15
N VAL A 232 6.64 13.59 6.49
CA VAL A 232 7.97 13.14 6.89
C VAL A 232 8.55 12.22 5.83
N THR A 233 7.76 11.28 5.33
CA THR A 233 8.16 10.36 4.27
C THR A 233 7.28 10.55 3.05
N LEU A 234 7.94 10.73 1.90
CA LEU A 234 7.35 10.61 0.60
C LEU A 234 7.92 9.37 -0.09
N HIS A 235 7.07 8.38 -0.37
CA HIS A 235 7.42 7.20 -1.14
C HIS A 235 6.77 7.28 -2.51
N ILE A 236 7.61 7.38 -3.54
CA ILE A 236 7.24 7.40 -4.94
C ILE A 236 7.53 6.00 -5.49
N SER A 237 6.49 5.20 -5.74
CA SER A 237 6.66 3.82 -6.22
C SER A 237 7.18 3.74 -7.66
N THR A 238 7.02 4.80 -8.45
CA THR A 238 7.49 4.87 -9.84
C THR A 238 8.88 5.47 -9.97
N PHE A 239 9.60 5.06 -11.01
CA PHE A 239 10.87 5.67 -11.38
C PHE A 239 10.68 6.65 -12.55
N PRO A 240 11.29 7.85 -12.50
CA PRO A 240 11.51 8.65 -13.68
C PRO A 240 12.24 7.83 -14.75
N SER A 241 11.66 7.75 -15.95
CA SER A 241 12.22 6.98 -17.05
C SER A 241 13.58 7.53 -17.48
N CYS A 242 14.44 6.63 -17.94
CA CYS A 242 15.64 6.97 -18.66
C CYS A 242 15.71 6.14 -19.94
N LYS A 243 15.62 6.79 -21.11
CA LYS A 243 15.79 6.11 -22.41
C LYS A 243 17.26 5.94 -22.81
N ALA A 244 18.17 6.53 -22.05
CA ALA A 244 19.60 6.31 -22.21
C ALA A 244 20.02 5.12 -21.34
N ASN A 245 20.93 4.30 -21.86
CA ASN A 245 21.51 3.14 -21.17
C ASN A 245 22.43 3.60 -20.02
N LEU A 246 21.86 4.22 -18.99
CA LEU A 246 22.62 4.72 -17.84
C LEU A 246 22.95 3.58 -16.89
N GLU A 247 24.19 3.61 -16.40
CA GLU A 247 24.61 2.79 -15.28
C GLU A 247 23.96 3.27 -13.97
N LYS A 248 23.74 2.33 -13.04
CA LYS A 248 23.11 2.60 -11.73
C LYS A 248 23.72 3.78 -10.96
N PRO A 249 25.06 3.99 -10.91
CA PRO A 249 25.63 5.12 -10.16
C PRO A 249 25.22 6.48 -10.74
N ILE A 250 25.21 6.62 -12.08
CA ILE A 250 24.82 7.86 -12.75
C ILE A 250 23.33 8.12 -12.53
N TYR A 251 22.49 7.09 -12.70
CA TYR A 251 21.06 7.20 -12.47
C TYR A 251 20.72 7.58 -11.01
N THR A 252 21.44 6.99 -10.05
CA THR A 252 21.30 7.31 -8.62
C THR A 252 21.65 8.77 -8.34
N GLU A 253 22.71 9.28 -8.95
CA GLU A 253 23.13 10.68 -8.78
C GLU A 253 22.11 11.67 -9.37
N LEU A 254 21.52 11.34 -10.53
CA LEU A 254 20.44 12.12 -11.11
C LEU A 254 19.19 12.13 -10.21
N LEU A 255 18.84 10.99 -9.62
CA LEU A 255 17.74 10.91 -8.66
C LEU A 255 18.06 11.65 -7.36
N ARG A 256 19.32 11.66 -6.93
CA ARG A 256 19.77 12.47 -5.79
C ARG A 256 19.53 13.95 -6.05
N TRP A 257 19.85 14.44 -7.26
CA TRP A 257 19.57 15.82 -7.65
C TRP A 257 18.07 16.11 -7.68
N GLN A 258 17.27 15.20 -8.25
CA GLN A 258 15.81 15.34 -8.26
C GLN A 258 15.22 15.37 -6.84
N SER A 259 15.71 14.52 -5.94
CA SER A 259 15.31 14.50 -4.52
C SER A 259 15.70 15.80 -3.81
N SER A 260 16.88 16.34 -4.11
CA SER A 260 17.34 17.63 -3.57
C SER A 260 16.38 18.76 -3.98
N LYS A 261 15.91 18.77 -5.23
CA LYS A 261 14.88 19.71 -5.69
C LYS A 261 13.56 19.57 -4.94
N LEU A 262 13.10 18.35 -4.69
CA LEU A 262 11.87 18.12 -3.92
C LEU A 262 12.00 18.67 -2.49
N PHE A 263 13.16 18.47 -1.84
CA PHE A 263 13.44 19.06 -0.52
C PHE A 263 13.49 20.59 -0.53
N LEU A 264 13.94 21.21 -1.62
CA LEU A 264 13.90 22.68 -1.77
C LEU A 264 12.47 23.22 -1.88
N HIS A 265 11.53 22.47 -2.48
CA HIS A 265 10.11 22.83 -2.56
C HIS A 265 9.35 22.57 -1.24
N THR A 266 9.99 21.88 -0.30
CA THR A 266 9.44 21.53 1.01
C THR A 266 10.38 22.02 2.12
N PRO A 267 10.61 23.34 2.25
CA PRO A 267 11.53 23.87 3.25
C PRO A 267 11.07 23.49 4.68
N PHE A 268 12.00 23.32 5.61
CA PHE A 268 11.66 22.96 7.00
C PHE A 268 10.78 23.99 7.73
N THR A 269 10.68 25.20 7.19
CA THR A 269 9.74 26.23 7.66
C THR A 269 8.28 25.87 7.39
N THR A 270 8.02 25.03 6.37
CA THR A 270 6.66 24.67 5.94
C THR A 270 6.41 23.18 5.86
N SER A 271 7.43 22.32 5.94
CA SER A 271 7.30 20.87 5.80
C SER A 271 8.27 20.11 6.70
N CYS A 272 7.86 18.96 7.23
CA CYS A 272 8.70 18.05 7.99
C CYS A 272 9.45 17.02 7.13
N LEU A 273 9.48 17.18 5.80
CA LEU A 273 9.93 16.13 4.89
C LEU A 273 11.40 15.81 5.12
N LYS A 274 11.68 14.54 5.44
CA LYS A 274 13.01 14.00 5.75
C LYS A 274 13.43 12.90 4.79
N LEU A 275 12.50 12.06 4.36
CA LEU A 275 12.78 10.90 3.52
C LEU A 275 12.02 10.99 2.20
N ILE A 276 12.73 10.79 1.11
CA ILE A 276 12.15 10.58 -0.22
C ILE A 276 12.63 9.22 -0.71
N THR A 277 11.71 8.38 -1.15
CA THR A 277 12.02 7.04 -1.66
C THR A 277 11.48 6.88 -3.07
N PHE A 278 12.27 6.26 -3.95
CA PHE A 278 11.87 5.89 -5.31
C PHE A 278 11.88 4.38 -5.49
N GLY A 279 10.88 3.85 -6.17
CA GLY A 279 10.76 2.42 -6.46
C GLY A 279 10.17 1.62 -5.31
N VAL A 280 10.13 0.30 -5.49
CA VAL A 280 9.53 -0.63 -4.53
C VAL A 280 10.60 -1.60 -4.04
N SER A 281 10.59 -1.89 -2.75
CA SER A 281 11.54 -2.83 -2.15
C SER A 281 11.29 -4.25 -2.65
N ASP A 282 12.33 -4.92 -3.13
CA ASP A 282 12.32 -6.34 -3.47
C ASP A 282 12.66 -7.25 -2.26
N LYS A 283 13.01 -6.66 -1.10
CA LYS A 283 13.77 -7.33 -0.03
C LYS A 283 13.32 -7.02 1.40
N ILE A 284 12.03 -6.73 1.62
CA ILE A 284 11.45 -6.18 2.86
C ILE A 284 11.81 -6.99 4.14
N THR A 285 12.13 -8.27 4.03
CA THR A 285 12.47 -9.15 5.16
C THR A 285 13.96 -9.43 5.36
N SER A 286 14.81 -9.09 4.38
CA SER A 286 16.25 -9.32 4.47
C SER A 286 16.93 -8.01 4.87
N ARG A 287 17.87 -8.04 5.83
CA ARG A 287 18.70 -6.87 6.20
C ARG A 287 19.67 -6.43 5.08
N GLN A 288 19.31 -6.65 3.83
CA GLN A 288 20.05 -6.29 2.64
C GLN A 288 19.37 -5.09 1.98
N ASP A 289 20.16 -4.27 1.31
CA ASP A 289 19.64 -3.18 0.52
C ASP A 289 18.86 -3.72 -0.69
N SER A 290 17.71 -3.09 -0.93
CA SER A 290 16.88 -3.36 -2.09
C SER A 290 17.63 -2.96 -3.36
N ASN A 291 17.54 -3.79 -4.40
CA ASN A 291 18.07 -3.42 -5.70
C ASN A 291 17.13 -2.49 -6.48
N ASN A 292 15.84 -2.55 -6.16
CA ASN A 292 14.75 -1.88 -6.87
C ASN A 292 14.19 -0.65 -6.13
N GLN A 293 14.90 -0.17 -5.11
CA GLN A 293 14.49 1.00 -4.34
C GLN A 293 15.68 1.85 -3.94
N LEU A 294 15.52 3.17 -4.08
CA LEU A 294 16.51 4.16 -3.69
C LEU A 294 15.90 5.12 -2.67
N ILE A 295 16.56 5.28 -1.53
CA ILE A 295 16.10 6.13 -0.44
C ILE A 295 17.06 7.29 -0.26
N PHE A 296 16.51 8.48 -0.14
CA PHE A 296 17.23 9.71 0.05
C PHE A 296 16.81 10.38 1.35
N LEU A 297 17.80 10.65 2.20
CA LEU A 297 17.66 11.44 3.41
C LEU A 297 17.97 12.90 3.10
N ARG A 298 17.15 13.80 3.63
CA ARG A 298 17.41 15.23 3.62
C ARG A 298 18.62 15.55 4.49
N SER A 299 19.57 16.26 3.91
CA SER A 299 20.79 16.73 4.56
C SER A 299 21.12 18.15 4.12
N THR A 300 22.22 18.68 4.65
CA THR A 300 22.81 19.96 4.27
C THR A 300 24.25 19.75 3.83
N LEU A 301 24.66 20.40 2.74
CA LEU A 301 26.05 20.49 2.32
C LEU A 301 26.52 21.94 2.43
N ILE A 302 27.81 22.15 2.69
CA ILE A 302 28.44 23.46 2.57
C ILE A 302 28.95 23.57 1.14
N ASN A 303 28.44 24.55 0.40
CA ASN A 303 28.84 24.79 -0.99
C ASN A 303 30.22 25.48 -1.06
N ALA A 304 30.74 25.67 -2.28
CA ALA A 304 32.05 26.29 -2.50
C ALA A 304 32.16 27.73 -1.96
N ASP A 305 31.03 28.43 -1.81
CA ASP A 305 30.95 29.79 -1.26
C ASP A 305 30.82 29.79 0.28
N GLY A 306 30.87 28.62 0.93
CA GLY A 306 30.70 28.48 2.38
C GLY A 306 29.26 28.56 2.86
N LYS A 307 28.26 28.49 1.97
CA LYS A 307 26.84 28.54 2.32
C LYS A 307 26.25 27.14 2.49
N GLU A 308 25.38 26.98 3.47
CA GLU A 308 24.60 25.76 3.65
C GLU A 308 23.52 25.65 2.57
N GLU A 309 23.49 24.53 1.86
CA GLU A 309 22.48 24.20 0.87
C GLU A 309 21.82 22.86 1.20
N THR A 310 20.50 22.79 1.00
CA THR A 310 19.76 21.53 1.18
C THR A 310 20.14 20.54 0.09
N THR A 311 20.44 19.31 0.49
CA THR A 311 20.79 18.23 -0.42
C THR A 311 20.15 16.90 0.00
N ALA A 312 20.13 15.96 -0.93
CA ALA A 312 19.77 14.57 -0.67
C ALA A 312 21.03 13.71 -0.52
N VAL A 313 21.02 12.82 0.46
CA VAL A 313 22.07 11.81 0.69
C VAL A 313 21.43 10.41 0.57
N PRO A 314 21.97 9.52 -0.27
CA PRO A 314 21.44 8.16 -0.37
C PRO A 314 21.64 7.41 0.95
N VAL A 315 20.64 6.64 1.36
CA VAL A 315 20.70 5.79 2.55
C VAL A 315 20.23 4.38 2.21
N GLY A 316 20.88 3.38 2.80
CA GLY A 316 20.49 1.99 2.66
C GLY A 316 19.15 1.68 3.32
N TRP A 317 18.49 0.62 2.84
CA TRP A 317 17.24 0.11 3.39
C TRP A 317 17.35 -0.21 4.87
N ALA A 318 18.41 -0.93 5.27
CA ALA A 318 18.62 -1.29 6.66
C ALA A 318 18.95 -0.06 7.54
N LEU A 319 19.68 0.91 7.00
CA LEU A 319 20.07 2.12 7.74
C LEU A 319 18.88 3.04 8.00
N ARG A 320 17.86 3.03 7.14
CA ARG A 320 16.65 3.85 7.34
C ARG A 320 15.90 3.53 8.64
N GLN A 321 16.04 2.31 9.16
CA GLN A 321 15.38 1.88 10.40
C GLN A 321 15.86 2.66 11.64
N TYR A 322 17.00 3.36 11.53
CA TYR A 322 17.56 4.22 12.57
C TYR A 322 17.24 5.71 12.36
N ILE A 323 16.48 6.06 11.31
CA ILE A 323 16.07 7.43 11.02
C ILE A 323 14.70 7.66 11.65
N GLU A 324 14.60 8.66 12.52
CA GLU A 324 13.34 8.99 13.22
C GLU A 324 12.63 10.23 12.61
N PRO A 325 11.29 10.20 12.46
CA PRO A 325 10.42 9.07 12.80
C PRO A 325 10.51 7.95 11.75
N ARG A 326 10.32 6.70 12.22
CA ARG A 326 10.24 5.52 11.34
C ARG A 326 9.15 5.68 10.28
N SER A 327 9.34 4.97 9.17
CA SER A 327 8.44 5.03 8.03
C SER A 327 7.73 3.70 7.81
N ASP A 328 6.49 3.62 8.28
CA ASP A 328 5.60 2.47 8.15
C ASP A 328 5.27 2.16 6.68
N VAL A 329 5.12 3.19 5.83
CA VAL A 329 4.86 2.97 4.38
C VAL A 329 6.00 2.23 3.68
N LEU A 330 7.22 2.34 4.20
CA LEU A 330 8.36 1.60 3.67
C LEU A 330 8.43 0.18 4.25
N ASP A 331 7.80 -0.11 5.39
CA ASP A 331 7.74 -1.47 5.92
C ASP A 331 6.63 -2.31 5.25
N PHE A 332 5.81 -1.69 4.40
CA PHE A 332 4.71 -2.33 3.69
C PHE A 332 5.18 -3.07 2.43
N GLU A 333 4.76 -4.33 2.30
CA GLU A 333 5.01 -5.12 1.09
C GLU A 333 3.96 -4.87 0.02
N LEU A 334 4.38 -4.18 -1.04
CA LEU A 334 3.59 -4.02 -2.25
C LEU A 334 3.62 -5.30 -3.08
N THR A 335 2.46 -5.65 -3.64
CA THR A 335 2.27 -6.82 -4.50
C THR A 335 3.08 -6.70 -5.80
N ARG A 336 3.28 -5.46 -6.26
CA ARG A 336 4.01 -5.11 -7.48
C ARG A 336 5.45 -4.73 -7.20
N ARG A 337 6.36 -5.10 -8.11
CA ARG A 337 7.80 -4.88 -7.97
C ARG A 337 8.39 -4.40 -9.30
N PRO A 338 8.14 -3.14 -9.71
CA PRO A 338 8.72 -2.60 -10.92
C PRO A 338 10.25 -2.54 -10.81
N ASN A 339 10.93 -2.94 -11.87
CA ASN A 339 12.38 -2.84 -11.95
C ASN A 339 12.81 -1.39 -12.14
N MET A 340 13.99 -1.06 -11.63
CA MET A 340 14.62 0.23 -11.88
C MET A 340 14.94 0.36 -13.40
N PRO A 341 14.73 1.53 -14.04
CA PRO A 341 14.95 1.72 -15.46
C PRO A 341 16.44 1.93 -15.77
N ILE A 342 17.26 0.97 -15.37
CA ILE A 342 18.71 0.92 -15.58
C ILE A 342 19.06 -0.36 -16.35
N ARG A 343 20.22 -0.35 -17.00
CA ARG A 343 20.74 -1.53 -17.68
C ARG A 343 21.26 -2.51 -16.63
N ASP A 344 20.62 -3.67 -16.47
CA ASP A 344 21.13 -4.71 -15.59
C ASP A 344 22.10 -5.58 -16.38
N TYR A 345 23.37 -5.64 -15.97
CA TYR A 345 24.39 -6.42 -16.70
C TYR A 345 24.06 -7.93 -16.70
N ALA A 346 23.30 -8.39 -15.70
CA ALA A 346 22.86 -9.77 -15.57
C ALA A 346 21.84 -10.18 -16.64
N SER A 347 20.99 -9.27 -17.13
CA SER A 347 19.96 -9.62 -18.12
C SER A 347 20.54 -9.93 -19.51
N TYR A 348 21.78 -9.54 -19.79
CA TYR A 348 22.47 -9.89 -21.04
C TYR A 348 23.11 -11.28 -20.98
N MET A 349 23.56 -11.73 -19.80
CA MET A 349 24.23 -13.03 -19.68
C MET A 349 23.24 -14.20 -19.84
N ASP A 350 21.94 -13.98 -19.62
CA ASP A 350 20.88 -14.96 -19.86
C ASP A 350 20.34 -14.92 -21.30
N GLU A 351 20.56 -13.84 -22.07
CA GLU A 351 20.12 -13.73 -23.47
C GLU A 351 21.17 -14.28 -24.47
N ASP A 352 22.45 -14.37 -24.07
CA ASP A 352 23.54 -14.80 -24.95
C ASP A 352 23.84 -16.33 -24.89
N GLU A 353 23.13 -17.13 -24.09
CA GLU A 353 23.35 -18.60 -23.99
C GLU A 353 22.45 -19.44 -24.92
N ASP A 354 21.43 -18.86 -25.58
CA ASP A 354 20.47 -19.62 -26.39
C ASP A 354 20.72 -19.58 -27.92
N ASP A 355 21.70 -18.80 -28.42
CA ASP A 355 21.89 -18.59 -29.87
C ASP A 355 23.06 -19.37 -30.53
N ASP A 356 23.80 -20.19 -29.78
CA ASP A 356 24.97 -20.94 -30.31
C ASP A 356 24.75 -22.47 -30.48
N MET A 357 23.49 -22.93 -30.58
CA MET A 357 23.16 -24.35 -30.81
C MET A 357 22.27 -24.55 -32.06
N VAL A 358 22.82 -24.28 -33.26
CA VAL A 358 22.29 -24.80 -34.54
C VAL A 358 23.40 -25.33 -35.43
#